data_AF-A0A4Q8D181-F1
#
_entry.id   AF-A0A4Q8D181-F1
#
_cell.length_a   1.000
_cell.length_b   1.000
_cell.length_c   1.000
_cell.angle_alpha   90.00
_cell.angle_beta   90.00
_cell.angle_gamma   90.00
#
_symmetry.space_group_name_H-M   'P 1'
#
loop_
_entity.id
_entity.type
_entity.pdbx_description
1 polymer ?
#
loop_
_entity_poly.entity_id
_entity_poly.type
_entity_poly.pdbx_seq_one_letter_code
_entity_poly.pdbx_strand_id
1 'polypeptide(L)' 'MYPHDYNITVRRMHDEDGACFEARVRELPDVAEYGETFQEAYELAIDTVETTAAALAERGKRMPAPAVVNDDHHV' A
#
# COMPACT_ATOMS: atom_id res chain seq x y z
N MET A 1 5.71 10.19 10.47
CA MET A 1 5.06 8.99 9.93
C MET A 1 5.90 8.58 8.75
N TYR A 2 6.40 7.35 8.70
CA TYR A 2 7.11 6.84 7.54
C TYR A 2 6.14 6.02 6.67
N PRO A 3 6.08 6.22 5.35
CA PRO A 3 5.21 5.44 4.46
C PRO A 3 5.46 3.93 4.54
N HIS A 4 6.70 3.55 4.82
CA HIS A 4 7.11 2.15 5.01
C HIS A 4 6.58 1.50 6.29
N ASP A 5 5.94 2.25 7.20
CA ASP A 5 5.29 1.68 8.38
C ASP A 5 3.94 1.02 8.02
N TYR A 6 3.38 1.28 6.83
CA TYR A 6 2.11 0.72 6.38
C TYR A 6 2.21 -0.75 5.98
N ASN A 7 1.11 -1.47 6.16
CA ASN A 7 1.04 -2.88 5.79
C ASN A 7 0.74 -3.01 4.30
N ILE A 8 1.81 -3.16 3.51
CA ILE A 8 1.72 -3.31 2.06
C ILE A 8 1.87 -4.79 1.70
N THR A 9 0.85 -5.34 1.03
CA THR A 9 0.92 -6.68 0.44
C THR A 9 1.12 -6.56 -1.04
N VAL A 10 2.13 -7.23 -1.58
CA VAL A 10 2.38 -7.31 -3.02
C VAL A 10 2.21 -8.76 -3.46
N ARG A 11 1.36 -8.99 -4.47
CA ARG A 11 1.14 -10.33 -5.03
C ARG A 11 1.25 -10.31 -6.54
N ARG A 12 1.74 -11.40 -7.11
CA ARG A 12 1.68 -11.63 -8.55
C ARG A 12 0.25 -11.98 -8.94
N MET A 13 -0.26 -11.33 -9.98
CA MET A 13 -1.56 -11.59 -10.57
C MET A 13 -1.40 -11.93 -12.05
N HIS A 14 -2.44 -12.58 -12.59
CA HIS A 14 -2.59 -12.84 -14.02
C HIS A 14 -3.99 -12.42 -14.42
N ASP A 15 -4.11 -11.50 -15.35
CA ASP A 15 -5.36 -11.01 -15.91
C ASP A 15 -5.35 -11.11 -17.45
N GLU A 16 -6.25 -10.38 -18.12
CA GLU A 16 -6.37 -10.38 -19.57
C GLU A 16 -5.17 -9.71 -20.27
N ASP A 17 -4.48 -8.79 -19.59
CA ASP A 17 -3.33 -8.04 -20.10
C ASP A 17 -1.99 -8.75 -19.83
N GLY A 18 -1.98 -9.73 -18.92
CA GLY A 18 -0.86 -10.62 -18.70
C GLY A 18 -0.50 -10.78 -17.22
N ALA A 19 0.78 -11.06 -16.95
CA ALA A 19 1.27 -11.20 -15.59
C ALA A 19 1.73 -9.84 -15.05
N CYS A 20 1.17 -9.39 -13.94
CA CYS A 20 1.58 -8.16 -13.26
C CYS A 20 1.72 -8.39 -11.74
N PHE A 21 2.19 -7.39 -11.02
CA PHE A 21 2.17 -7.35 -9.56
C PHE A 21 1.16 -6.31 -9.10
N GLU A 22 0.34 -6.69 -8.13
CA GLU A 22 -0.61 -5.79 -7.45
C GLU A 22 -0.11 -5.55 -6.02
N ALA A 23 0.07 -4.28 -5.68
CA ALA A 23 0.35 -3.81 -4.33
C ALA A 23 -0.92 -3.20 -3.72
N ARG A 24 -1.25 -3.61 -2.50
CA ARG A 24 -2.38 -3.07 -1.73
C ARG A 24 -1.92 -2.61 -0.36
N VAL A 25 -2.47 -1.49 0.10
CA VAL A 25 -2.22 -0.93 1.44
C VAL A 25 -3.39 -1.30 2.34
N ARG A 26 -3.15 -2.07 3.42
CA ARG A 26 -4.23 -2.54 4.32
C ARG A 26 -5.09 -1.39 4.86
N GLU A 27 -4.45 -0.29 5.24
CA GLU A 27 -5.10 0.88 5.85
C GLU A 27 -5.85 1.75 4.82
N LEU A 28 -5.58 1.55 3.53
CA LEU A 28 -6.23 2.24 2.41
C LEU A 28 -6.77 1.18 1.43
N PRO A 29 -7.91 0.52 1.75
CA PRO A 29 -8.41 -0.61 0.97
C PRO A 29 -8.81 -0.24 -0.46
N ASP A 30 -9.02 1.05 -0.73
CA ASP A 30 -9.31 1.59 -2.07
C ASP A 30 -8.04 1.81 -2.92
N VAL A 31 -6.85 1.70 -2.31
CA VAL A 31 -5.56 1.83 -3.01
C VAL A 31 -5.10 0.47 -3.51
N ALA A 32 -4.90 0.39 -4.83
CA ALA A 32 -4.23 -0.71 -5.50
C ALA A 32 -3.32 -0.15 -6.58
N GLU A 33 -2.04 -0.48 -6.50
CA GLU A 33 -1.02 -0.09 -7.48
C GLU A 33 -0.53 -1.32 -8.24
N TYR A 34 -0.19 -1.13 -9.52
CA TYR A 34 0.20 -2.21 -10.40
C TYR A 34 1.56 -1.93 -11.02
N GLY A 35 2.42 -2.95 -11.06
CA GLY A 35 3.75 -2.87 -11.67
C GLY A 35 4.10 -4.13 -12.45
N GLU A 36 5.05 -4.01 -13.37
CA GLU A 36 5.63 -5.15 -14.09
C GLU A 36 6.53 -5.99 -13.15
N THR A 37 7.07 -5.34 -12.13
CA THR A 37 7.91 -5.97 -11.10
C THR A 37 7.34 -5.79 -9.69
N PHE A 38 7.73 -6.69 -8.78
CA PHE A 38 7.39 -6.58 -7.35
C PHE A 38 7.82 -5.23 -6.77
N GLN A 39 9.06 -4.81 -7.08
CA GLN A 39 9.65 -3.58 -6.54
C GLN A 39 8.88 -2.35 -7.01
N GLU A 40 8.57 -2.29 -8.31
CA GLU A 40 7.82 -1.19 -8.90
C GLU A 40 6.43 -1.04 -8.26
N ALA A 41 5.67 -2.13 -8.14
CA ALA A 41 4.35 -2.09 -7.51
C ALA A 41 4.45 -1.61 -6.05
N TYR A 42 5.49 -2.03 -5.31
CA TYR A 42 5.74 -1.57 -3.94
C TYR A 42 6.09 -0.08 -3.87
N GLU A 43 6.99 0.40 -4.73
CA GLU A 43 7.40 1.80 -4.78
C GLU A 43 6.21 2.72 -5.13
N LEU A 44 5.39 2.32 -6.09
CA LEU A 44 4.15 3.03 -6.41
C LEU A 44 3.20 3.11 -5.21
N ALA A 45 3.05 2.03 -4.45
CA ALA A 45 2.21 2.05 -3.25
C ALA A 45 2.75 3.01 -2.18
N ILE A 46 4.07 3.12 -2.03
CA ILE A 46 4.72 4.08 -1.13
C ILE A 46 4.44 5.52 -1.56
N ASP A 47 4.64 5.83 -2.85
CA ASP A 47 4.36 7.16 -3.40
C ASP A 47 2.88 7.53 -3.22
N THR A 48 1.96 6.58 -3.42
CA THR A 48 0.53 6.79 -3.19
C THR A 48 0.21 7.07 -1.73
N VAL A 49 0.88 6.42 -0.78
CA VAL A 49 0.73 6.73 0.66
C VAL A 49 1.19 8.17 0.96
N GLU A 50 2.33 8.60 0.41
CA GLU A 50 2.86 9.95 0.61
C GLU A 50 1.95 11.03 0.03
N THR A 51 1.56 10.85 -1.23
CA THR A 51 0.69 11.80 -1.95
C THR A 51 -0.70 11.87 -1.31
N THR A 52 -1.26 10.75 -0.86
CA THR A 52 -2.54 10.72 -0.14
C THR A 52 -2.44 11.43 1.21
N ALA A 53 -1.34 11.23 1.95
CA ALA A 53 -1.12 11.92 3.22
C ALA A 53 -1.06 13.44 3.04
N ALA A 54 -0.34 13.91 2.01
CA ALA A 54 -0.28 15.33 1.66
C ALA A 54 -1.67 15.88 1.30
N ALA A 55 -2.41 15.20 0.41
CA ALA A 55 -3.73 15.63 -0.04
C ALA A 55 -4.76 15.66 1.10
N LEU A 56 -4.69 14.74 2.07
CA LEU A 56 -5.55 14.78 3.25
C LEU A 56 -5.19 15.93 4.19
N ALA A 57 -3.89 16.19 4.40
CA ALA A 57 -3.43 17.29 5.24
C ALA A 57 -3.90 18.66 4.71
N GLU A 58 -3.84 18.88 3.39
CA GLU A 58 -4.36 20.09 2.73
C GLU A 58 -5.86 20.30 2.99
N ARG A 59 -6.61 19.21 3.17
CA ARG A 59 -8.06 19.22 3.41
C ARG A 59 -8.41 19.23 4.90
N GLY A 60 -7.42 19.37 5.79
CA GLY A 60 -7.59 19.29 7.24
C GLY A 60 -8.02 17.90 7.74
N LYS A 61 -7.83 16.87 6.91
CA LYS A 61 -8.11 15.47 7.26
C LYS A 61 -6.85 14.79 7.74
N ARG A 62 -7.02 13.73 8.53
CA ARG A 62 -5.90 12.90 9.02
C ARG A 62 -5.84 11.61 8.23
N MET A 63 -4.61 11.22 7.91
CA MET A 63 -4.30 9.92 7.33
C MET A 63 -4.57 8.80 8.35
N PRO A 64 -5.10 7.64 7.96
CA PRO A 64 -5.17 6.46 8.83
C PRO A 64 -3.78 6.09 9.35
N ALA A 65 -3.66 5.72 10.63
CA ALA A 65 -2.39 5.26 11.19
C ALA A 65 -2.10 3.81 10.75
N PRO A 66 -0.83 3.41 10.57
CA PRO A 66 -0.47 2.04 10.23
C PRO A 66 -0.91 1.09 11.33
N ALA A 67 -1.48 -0.05 10.97
CA ALA A 67 -1.86 -1.06 11.94
C ALA A 67 -0.60 -1.75 12.49
N VAL A 68 -0.43 -1.74 13.81
CA VAL A 68 0.56 -2.58 14.48
C VAL A 68 0.06 -4.01 14.44
N VAL A 69 0.73 -4.85 13.65
CA VAL A 69 0.46 -6.29 13.66
C VAL A 69 1.12 -6.84 14.91
N ASN A 70 0.36 -6.98 16.00
CA ASN A 70 0.80 -7.77 17.14
C ASN A 70 0.85 -9.23 16.67
N ASP A 71 2.05 -9.74 16.50
CA ASP A 71 2.31 -11.11 16.10
C ASP A 71 1.99 -12.07 17.25
N ASP A 72 0.70 -12.35 17.46
CA ASP A 72 0.26 -13.41 18.37
C ASP A 72 0.28 -14.75 17.61
N HIS A 73 1.48 -15.14 17.16
CA HIS A 73 1.76 -16.46 16.62
C HIS A 73 1.76 -17.49 17.75
N HIS A 74 0.58 -17.84 18.25
CA HIS A 74 0.37 -19.08 18.98
C HIS A 74 0.26 -20.23 17.97
N VAL A 75 1.40 -20.88 17.68
CA VAL A 75 1.48 -22.22 17.09
C VAL A 75 2.12 -23.19 18.05
#